data_AF-A0A453MQW1-F1
#
_entry.id   AF-A0A453MQW1-F1
#
_cell.length_a   1.000
_cell.length_b   1.000
_cell.length_c   1.000
_cell.angle_alpha   90.00
_cell.angle_beta   90.00
_cell.angle_gamma   90.00
#
_symmetry.space_group_name_H-M   'P 1'
#
loop_
_entity.id
_entity.type
_entity.pdbx_description
1 polymer ?
#
loop_
_entity_poly.entity_id
_entity_poly.type
_entity_poly.pdbx_seq_one_letter_code
_entity_poly.pdbx_strand_id
1 'polypeptide(L)'
;MINLFKIKGQKKEEAANSNGGPPVKKQSPGELRLHKDIAELNLPKTTKISFPNGKDDLMNFEATLRPDEGYYLGGSFTFTFQVSPSYPHEAPKVKCKTKVSTTALTPFIHHHKLTIANVVSFQVYHPNIDLEGNVCLNILREDWKPVLNINTIIYGLNLLFSQPNDEDPLNHEAA
;
A
#
# COMPACT_ATOMS: atom_id res chain seq x y z
N MET A 1 -3.59 -34.20 -26.59
CA MET A 1 -4.10 -35.00 -25.45
C MET A 1 -3.40 -34.59 -24.15
N ILE A 2 -3.80 -33.47 -23.50
CA ILE A 2 -3.10 -32.95 -22.31
C ILE A 2 -4.00 -32.80 -21.05
N ASN A 3 -5.33 -32.95 -21.17
CA ASN A 3 -6.23 -32.64 -20.05
C ASN A 3 -6.63 -33.82 -19.14
N LEU A 4 -6.03 -35.01 -19.28
CA LEU A 4 -6.43 -36.16 -18.46
C LEU A 4 -5.66 -36.28 -17.13
N PHE A 5 -4.49 -35.64 -17.01
CA PHE A 5 -3.67 -35.71 -15.79
C PHE A 5 -4.07 -34.71 -14.69
N LYS A 6 -4.65 -33.54 -15.04
CA LYS A 6 -5.14 -32.56 -14.04
C LYS A 6 -6.35 -33.08 -13.25
N ILE A 7 -7.25 -33.81 -13.93
CA ILE A 7 -8.50 -34.31 -13.32
C ILE A 7 -8.23 -35.43 -12.30
N LYS A 8 -7.20 -36.25 -12.51
CA LYS A 8 -6.79 -37.29 -11.55
C LYS A 8 -6.04 -36.75 -10.32
N GLY A 9 -5.40 -35.58 -10.43
CA GLY A 9 -4.78 -34.89 -9.29
C GLY A 9 -5.81 -34.28 -8.35
N GLN A 10 -6.81 -33.58 -8.90
CA GLN A 10 -7.87 -32.93 -8.12
C GLN A 10 -8.74 -33.94 -7.35
N LYS A 11 -9.09 -35.08 -7.96
CA LYS A 11 -9.86 -36.14 -7.25
C LYS A 11 -9.06 -36.87 -6.17
N LYS A 12 -7.74 -36.78 -6.16
CA LYS A 12 -6.88 -37.41 -5.13
C LYS A 12 -6.64 -36.48 -3.93
N GLU A 13 -6.70 -35.16 -4.13
CA GLU A 13 -6.63 -34.18 -3.04
C GLU A 13 -7.94 -34.11 -2.23
N GLU A 14 -9.11 -34.31 -2.86
CA GLU A 14 -10.41 -34.36 -2.15
C GLU A 14 -10.56 -35.59 -1.24
N ALA A 15 -9.92 -36.71 -1.56
CA ALA A 15 -9.98 -37.93 -0.75
C ALA A 15 -9.03 -37.91 0.47
N ALA A 16 -7.99 -37.08 0.46
CA ALA A 16 -6.99 -37.01 1.53
C ALA A 16 -7.38 -36.10 2.71
N ASN A 17 -8.46 -35.33 2.59
CA ASN A 17 -8.95 -34.45 3.67
C ASN A 17 -9.86 -35.16 4.69
N SER A 18 -9.79 -36.49 4.75
CA SER A 18 -10.55 -37.35 5.67
C SER A 18 -9.80 -37.71 6.96
N ASN A 19 -8.63 -37.10 7.21
CA ASN A 19 -7.95 -37.15 8.51
C ASN A 19 -8.06 -35.79 9.19
N GLY A 20 -8.83 -35.72 10.28
CA GLY A 20 -9.22 -34.51 11.02
C GLY A 20 -8.08 -33.77 11.75
N GLY A 21 -7.02 -33.43 11.03
CA GLY A 21 -6.13 -32.33 11.40
C GLY A 21 -6.75 -30.99 10.98
N PRO A 22 -6.40 -29.87 11.64
CA PRO A 22 -6.81 -28.55 11.17
C PRO A 22 -6.35 -28.37 9.72
N PRO A 23 -7.20 -27.83 8.82
CA PRO A 23 -6.83 -27.66 7.42
C PRO A 23 -5.62 -26.74 7.33
N VAL A 24 -4.47 -27.28 6.91
CA VAL A 24 -3.28 -26.49 6.61
C VAL A 24 -3.60 -25.68 5.36
N LYS A 25 -3.82 -24.36 5.52
CA LYS A 25 -4.00 -23.45 4.38
C LYS A 25 -2.76 -23.53 3.50
N LYS A 26 -2.92 -24.09 2.29
CA LYS A 26 -1.88 -24.14 1.27
C LYS A 26 -1.64 -22.70 0.79
N GLN A 27 -0.51 -22.12 1.16
CA GLN A 27 -0.16 -20.75 0.77
C GLN A 27 0.08 -20.66 -0.74
N SER A 28 -0.39 -19.59 -1.36
CA SER A 28 -0.11 -19.33 -2.78
C SER A 28 1.35 -18.91 -2.99
N PRO A 29 1.92 -19.11 -4.20
CA PRO A 29 3.26 -18.60 -4.51
C PRO A 29 3.42 -17.10 -4.26
N GLY A 30 2.38 -16.30 -4.53
CA GLY A 30 2.39 -14.86 -4.28
C GLY A 30 2.37 -14.51 -2.79
N GLU A 31 1.63 -15.24 -1.98
CA GLU A 31 1.70 -15.11 -0.51
C GLU A 31 3.10 -15.45 0.00
N LEU A 32 3.69 -16.57 -0.42
CA LEU A 32 5.04 -16.97 -0.02
C LEU A 32 6.08 -15.90 -0.41
N ARG A 33 5.93 -15.34 -1.61
CA ARG A 33 6.78 -14.25 -2.07
C ARG A 33 6.58 -12.98 -1.23
N LEU A 34 5.35 -12.59 -0.93
CA LEU A 34 5.08 -11.42 -0.08
C LEU A 34 5.60 -11.61 1.35
N HIS A 35 5.43 -12.80 1.92
CA HIS A 35 5.98 -13.14 3.24
C HIS A 35 7.47 -12.88 3.32
N LYS A 36 8.22 -13.28 2.28
CA LYS A 36 9.65 -13.02 2.17
C LYS A 36 9.93 -11.51 2.08
N ASP A 37 9.23 -10.81 1.20
CA ASP A 37 9.40 -9.36 1.03
C ASP A 37 9.12 -8.58 2.33
N ILE A 38 8.10 -8.97 3.10
CA ILE A 38 7.77 -8.36 4.41
C ILE A 38 8.84 -8.68 5.47
N ALA A 39 9.37 -9.91 5.47
CA ALA A 39 10.42 -10.32 6.41
C ALA A 39 11.77 -9.62 6.13
N GLU A 40 12.03 -9.26 4.87
CA GLU A 40 13.26 -8.60 4.41
C GLU A 40 13.09 -7.08 4.25
N LEU A 41 12.04 -6.49 4.85
CA LEU A 41 11.84 -5.05 4.79
C LEU A 41 13.00 -4.28 5.41
N ASN A 42 13.45 -3.27 4.69
CA ASN A 42 14.43 -2.30 5.13
C ASN A 42 13.82 -0.91 4.98
N LEU A 43 13.08 -0.47 6.00
CA LEU A 43 12.28 0.75 5.93
C LEU A 43 13.14 1.99 6.26
N PRO A 44 12.98 3.08 5.51
CA PRO A 44 13.45 4.39 5.94
C PRO A 44 12.88 4.76 7.31
N LYS A 45 13.60 5.58 8.10
CA LYS A 45 13.12 6.07 9.42
C LYS A 45 11.80 6.84 9.33
N THR A 46 11.57 7.46 8.18
CA THR A 46 10.35 8.20 7.81
C THR A 46 9.15 7.29 7.55
N THR A 47 9.33 5.97 7.45
CA THR A 47 8.26 5.04 7.05
C THR A 47 7.95 4.00 8.13
N LYS A 48 6.66 3.69 8.31
CA LYS A 48 6.17 2.62 9.19
C LYS A 48 5.16 1.76 8.44
N ILE A 49 5.09 0.47 8.77
CA ILE A 49 4.06 -0.44 8.25
C ILE A 49 3.09 -0.85 9.36
N SER A 50 1.82 -0.99 9.03
CA SER A 50 0.77 -1.53 9.88
C SER A 50 -0.12 -2.51 9.13
N PHE A 51 -0.78 -3.41 9.87
CA PHE A 51 -1.70 -4.42 9.34
C PHE A 51 -3.08 -4.19 9.97
N PRO A 52 -3.92 -3.31 9.38
CA PRO A 52 -5.15 -2.83 10.03
C PRO A 52 -6.18 -3.94 10.24
N ASN A 53 -6.18 -4.98 9.41
CA ASN A 53 -7.10 -6.12 9.50
C ASN A 53 -6.55 -7.29 10.34
N GLY A 54 -5.43 -7.07 11.05
CA GLY A 54 -4.74 -8.10 11.81
C GLY A 54 -3.60 -8.75 11.03
N LYS A 55 -2.78 -9.53 11.74
CA LYS A 55 -1.53 -10.11 11.21
C LYS A 55 -1.73 -11.23 10.19
N ASP A 56 -2.94 -11.77 10.10
CA ASP A 56 -3.27 -12.86 9.18
C ASP A 56 -3.66 -12.37 7.77
N ASP A 57 -3.97 -11.08 7.62
CA ASP A 57 -4.29 -10.44 6.34
C ASP A 57 -3.07 -9.70 5.77
N LEU A 58 -2.03 -10.46 5.41
CA LEU A 58 -0.77 -9.89 4.93
C LEU A 58 -0.89 -9.28 3.53
N MET A 59 -1.88 -9.69 2.75
CA MET A 59 -2.09 -9.18 1.38
C MET A 59 -2.69 -7.77 1.38
N ASN A 60 -3.17 -7.29 2.54
CA ASN A 60 -3.68 -5.93 2.72
C ASN A 60 -2.98 -5.27 3.92
N PHE A 61 -2.09 -4.33 3.64
CA PHE A 61 -1.37 -3.61 4.68
C PHE A 61 -1.29 -2.11 4.37
N GLU A 62 -0.86 -1.33 5.34
CA GLU A 62 -0.68 0.10 5.19
C GLU A 62 0.79 0.47 5.43
N ALA A 63 1.29 1.42 4.63
CA ALA A 63 2.57 2.09 4.87
C ALA A 63 2.31 3.57 5.16
N THR A 64 2.77 4.06 6.31
CA THR A 64 2.71 5.48 6.67
C THR A 64 4.07 6.11 6.48
N LEU A 65 4.12 7.09 5.58
CA LEU A 65 5.27 7.95 5.29
C LEU A 65 5.15 9.27 6.06
N ARG A 66 6.23 9.69 6.71
CA ARG A 66 6.39 10.97 7.40
C ARG A 66 7.66 11.64 6.91
N PRO A 67 7.56 12.49 5.88
CA PRO A 67 8.70 13.23 5.36
C PRO A 67 9.33 14.09 6.47
N ASP A 68 10.65 14.03 6.57
CA ASP A 68 11.48 14.78 7.52
C ASP A 68 12.24 15.94 6.85
N GLU A 69 11.97 16.19 5.57
CA GLU A 69 12.45 17.32 4.78
C GLU A 69 11.48 17.65 3.62
N GLY A 70 11.80 18.71 2.86
CA GLY A 70 11.05 19.10 1.65
C GLY A 70 9.69 19.75 1.90
N TYR A 71 8.89 19.88 0.84
CA TYR A 71 7.58 20.56 0.86
C TYR A 71 6.56 19.91 1.80
N TYR A 72 6.74 18.62 2.07
CA TYR A 72 5.80 17.80 2.84
C TYR A 72 6.27 17.53 4.28
N LEU A 73 7.28 18.27 4.75
CA LEU A 73 7.82 18.18 6.10
C LEU A 73 6.72 18.27 7.15
N GLY A 74 6.72 17.32 8.10
CA GLY A 74 5.75 17.28 9.20
C GLY A 74 4.39 16.68 8.83
N GLY A 75 4.18 16.35 7.55
CA GLY A 75 3.01 15.61 7.09
C GLY A 75 3.05 14.13 7.49
N SER A 76 1.90 13.46 7.38
CA SER A 76 1.77 12.01 7.60
C SER A 76 0.84 11.42 6.53
N PHE A 77 1.42 10.63 5.63
CA PHE A 77 0.75 10.12 4.44
C PHE A 77 0.65 8.60 4.53
N THR A 78 -0.57 8.07 4.61
CA THR A 78 -0.81 6.62 4.71
C THR A 78 -1.22 6.08 3.37
N PHE A 79 -0.57 5.01 2.92
CA PHE A 79 -0.84 4.30 1.68
C PHE A 79 -1.35 2.90 1.97
N THR A 80 -2.46 2.49 1.35
CA THR A 80 -2.95 1.12 1.39
C THR A 80 -2.31 0.32 0.27
N PHE A 81 -1.76 -0.84 0.61
CA PHE A 81 -1.22 -1.82 -0.30
C PHE A 81 -2.17 -3.01 -0.37
N GLN A 82 -2.63 -3.32 -1.58
CA GLN A 82 -3.44 -4.50 -1.87
C GLN A 82 -2.67 -5.38 -2.87
N VAL A 83 -2.13 -6.50 -2.37
CA VAL A 83 -1.35 -7.45 -3.15
C VAL A 83 -2.29 -8.52 -3.71
N SER A 84 -2.16 -8.87 -5.00
CA SER A 84 -2.94 -9.94 -5.62
C SER A 84 -2.22 -11.30 -5.48
N PRO A 85 -2.92 -12.44 -5.58
CA PRO A 85 -2.29 -13.76 -5.62
C PRO A 85 -1.32 -13.97 -6.80
N SER A 86 -1.41 -13.13 -7.83
CA SER A 86 -0.50 -13.12 -8.99
C SER A 86 0.86 -12.47 -8.70
N TYR A 87 1.06 -11.88 -7.52
CA TYR A 87 2.35 -11.34 -7.10
C TYR A 87 3.45 -12.40 -7.23
N PRO A 88 4.64 -12.09 -7.76
CA PRO A 88 5.14 -10.77 -8.16
C PRO A 88 4.94 -10.43 -9.65
N HIS A 89 4.16 -11.21 -10.40
CA HIS A 89 3.94 -10.95 -11.82
C HIS A 89 3.08 -9.70 -12.05
N GLU A 90 2.16 -9.41 -11.13
CA GLU A 90 1.42 -8.16 -11.06
C GLU A 90 1.90 -7.31 -9.89
N ALA A 91 1.97 -5.99 -10.09
CA ALA A 91 2.28 -5.04 -9.03
C ALA A 91 1.17 -5.01 -7.97
N PRO A 92 1.50 -4.71 -6.70
CA PRO A 92 0.50 -4.34 -5.70
C PRO A 92 -0.28 -3.10 -6.14
N LYS A 93 -1.57 -3.07 -5.85
CA LYS A 93 -2.37 -1.84 -5.97
C LYS A 93 -2.08 -0.96 -4.77
N VAL A 94 -1.61 0.27 -5.02
CA VAL A 94 -1.29 1.23 -3.97
C VAL A 94 -2.19 2.46 -4.10
N LYS A 95 -2.78 2.90 -2.99
CA LYS A 95 -3.57 4.13 -2.92
C LYS A 95 -3.24 4.94 -1.68
N CYS A 96 -3.21 6.26 -1.80
CA CYS A 96 -3.14 7.17 -0.67
C CYS A 96 -4.50 7.23 0.04
N LYS A 97 -4.50 6.99 1.36
CA LYS A 97 -5.69 7.03 2.23
C LYS A 97 -5.82 8.36 2.97
N THR A 98 -4.75 9.15 3.04
CA THR A 98 -4.76 10.44 3.74
C THR A 98 -5.80 11.36 3.09
N LYS A 99 -6.86 11.69 3.85
CA LYS A 99 -8.03 12.40 3.35
C LYS A 99 -7.65 13.74 2.72
N VAL A 100 -8.12 13.92 1.50
CA VAL A 100 -8.34 15.21 0.86
C VAL A 100 -9.58 15.84 1.50
N SER A 101 -9.45 16.96 2.20
CA SER A 101 -10.58 17.62 2.87
C SER A 101 -10.74 19.04 2.35
N THR A 102 -11.62 19.20 1.38
CA THR A 102 -12.07 20.44 0.76
C THR A 102 -12.90 21.36 1.69
N THR A 103 -12.73 21.30 3.01
CA THR A 103 -13.53 22.09 3.95
C THR A 103 -12.73 23.26 4.51
N ALA A 104 -13.09 24.46 4.07
CA ALA A 104 -12.57 25.73 4.57
C ALA A 104 -12.64 25.79 6.11
N LEU A 105 -11.51 26.17 6.72
CA LEU A 105 -11.42 26.51 8.13
C LEU A 105 -12.34 27.71 8.41
N THR A 106 -13.53 27.49 8.97
CA THR A 106 -14.25 28.55 9.67
C THR A 106 -13.88 28.49 11.15
N PRO A 107 -13.34 29.58 11.73
CA PRO A 107 -13.03 29.61 13.16
C PRO A 107 -14.32 29.60 13.98
N PHE A 108 -14.51 28.59 14.84
CA PHE A 108 -15.60 28.58 15.83
C PHE A 108 -15.02 28.99 17.19
N ILE A 109 -15.33 30.21 17.64
CA ILE A 109 -15.08 30.63 19.03
C ILE A 109 -16.31 30.27 19.85
N HIS A 110 -16.19 29.30 20.75
CA HIS A 110 -17.10 29.22 21.89
C HIS A 110 -16.32 28.99 23.19
N HIS A 111 -16.42 29.98 24.08
CA HIS A 111 -16.22 29.84 25.53
C HIS A 111 -14.83 29.39 26.02
N HIS A 112 -13.80 30.25 25.85
CA HIS A 112 -12.64 30.38 26.76
C HIS A 112 -11.97 29.10 27.32
N LYS A 113 -11.92 28.01 26.56
CA LYS A 113 -11.05 26.86 26.84
C LYS A 113 -10.37 26.41 25.55
N LEU A 114 -9.06 26.62 25.47
CA LEU A 114 -8.23 26.15 24.38
C LEU A 114 -7.92 24.66 24.59
N THR A 115 -8.83 23.77 24.22
CA THR A 115 -8.52 22.33 24.16
C THR A 115 -8.00 22.01 22.76
N ILE A 116 -6.68 22.03 22.57
CA ILE A 116 -6.07 21.62 21.30
C ILE A 116 -5.97 20.10 21.28
N ALA A 117 -7.02 19.44 20.79
CA ALA A 117 -6.88 18.17 20.09
C ALA A 117 -7.17 18.41 18.59
N ASN A 118 -6.58 19.46 18.03
CA ASN A 118 -6.66 19.72 16.59
C ASN A 118 -5.69 18.77 15.90
N VAL A 119 -6.18 17.58 15.52
CA VAL A 119 -5.55 16.81 14.46
C VAL A 119 -5.74 17.63 13.19
N VAL A 120 -4.75 18.45 12.83
CA VAL A 120 -4.67 19.05 11.50
C VAL A 120 -4.47 17.88 10.55
N SER A 121 -5.56 17.41 9.94
CA SER A 121 -5.48 16.41 8.88
C SER A 121 -4.93 17.11 7.65
N PHE A 122 -3.65 16.88 7.36
CA PHE A 122 -3.02 17.35 6.13
C PHE A 122 -3.70 16.67 4.94
N GLN A 123 -4.38 17.45 4.10
CA GLN A 123 -4.77 17.02 2.78
C GLN A 123 -3.52 16.83 1.93
N VAL A 124 -3.42 15.70 1.21
CA VAL A 124 -2.32 15.48 0.28
C VAL A 124 -2.55 16.35 -0.96
N TYR A 125 -1.66 17.32 -1.19
CA TYR A 125 -1.64 18.15 -2.39
C TYR A 125 -0.34 17.86 -3.13
N HIS A 126 -0.40 17.01 -4.15
CA HIS A 126 0.78 16.41 -4.75
C HIS A 126 0.56 16.19 -6.25
N PRO A 127 1.52 16.54 -7.14
CA PRO A 127 1.40 16.36 -8.59
C PRO A 127 0.96 14.95 -9.00
N ASN A 128 1.56 13.92 -8.40
CA ASN A 128 1.30 12.52 -8.74
C ASN A 128 0.28 11.80 -7.84
N ILE A 129 -0.56 12.52 -7.07
CA ILE A 129 -1.65 11.93 -6.27
C ILE A 129 -2.95 12.71 -6.50
N ASP A 130 -4.00 12.01 -6.93
CA ASP A 130 -5.32 12.63 -7.15
C ASP A 130 -6.21 12.64 -5.89
N LEU A 131 -7.44 13.17 -6.05
CA LEU A 131 -8.42 13.32 -4.98
C LEU A 131 -8.98 11.99 -4.49
N GLU A 132 -8.96 10.97 -5.34
CA GLU A 132 -9.34 9.59 -5.05
C GLU A 132 -8.20 8.77 -4.42
N GLY A 133 -7.02 9.38 -4.28
CA GLY A 133 -5.82 8.77 -3.71
C GLY A 133 -5.11 7.81 -4.65
N ASN A 134 -5.40 7.82 -5.95
CA ASN A 134 -4.59 7.08 -6.91
C ASN A 134 -3.19 7.71 -6.97
N VAL A 135 -2.17 6.87 -7.15
CA VAL A 135 -0.76 7.28 -7.16
C VAL A 135 -0.18 7.00 -8.53
N CYS A 136 0.43 8.02 -9.13
CA CYS A 136 1.21 7.89 -10.35
C CYS A 136 2.68 7.64 -9.97
N LEU A 137 3.11 6.38 -10.09
CA LEU A 137 4.48 5.94 -9.86
C LEU A 137 4.79 4.82 -10.87
N ASN A 138 5.75 5.05 -11.77
CA ASN A 138 5.97 4.17 -12.94
C ASN A 138 6.22 2.70 -12.57
N ILE A 139 6.90 2.44 -11.45
CA ILE A 139 7.14 1.06 -10.97
C ILE A 139 5.88 0.34 -10.49
N LEU A 140 4.74 1.03 -10.34
CA LEU A 140 3.43 0.40 -10.09
C LEU A 140 2.65 0.15 -11.40
N ARG A 141 3.21 0.57 -12.53
CA ARG A 141 2.59 0.56 -13.86
C ARG A 141 3.53 -0.10 -14.87
N GLU A 142 3.98 0.65 -15.88
CA GLU A 142 4.78 0.18 -17.01
C GLU A 142 6.18 -0.36 -16.63
N ASP A 143 6.78 0.16 -15.56
CA ASP A 143 8.14 -0.23 -15.14
C ASP A 143 8.15 -1.36 -14.09
N TRP A 144 6.98 -1.89 -13.73
CA TRP A 144 6.91 -3.02 -12.81
C TRP A 144 7.59 -4.26 -13.40
N LYS A 145 8.44 -4.90 -12.59
CA LYS A 145 9.08 -6.16 -12.93
C LYS A 145 9.00 -7.12 -11.75
N PRO A 146 8.85 -8.44 -11.96
CA PRO A 146 8.79 -9.43 -10.88
C PRO A 146 10.01 -9.46 -9.93
N VAL A 147 11.13 -8.86 -10.37
CA VAL A 147 12.35 -8.68 -9.56
C VAL A 147 12.22 -7.56 -8.51
N LEU A 148 11.31 -6.61 -8.73
CA LEU A 148 11.01 -5.56 -7.76
C LEU A 148 10.21 -6.13 -6.58
N ASN A 149 10.25 -5.42 -5.46
CA ASN A 149 9.68 -5.85 -4.19
C ASN A 149 9.02 -4.70 -3.44
N ILE A 150 8.39 -5.00 -2.31
CA ILE A 150 7.70 -4.02 -1.46
C ILE A 150 8.64 -2.89 -1.01
N ASN A 151 9.90 -3.19 -0.65
CA ASN A 151 10.90 -2.16 -0.32
C ASN A 151 11.05 -1.15 -1.45
N THR A 152 11.18 -1.62 -2.70
CA THR A 152 11.38 -0.75 -3.86
C THR A 152 10.21 0.22 -4.05
N ILE A 153 8.98 -0.26 -3.84
CA ILE A 153 7.78 0.60 -3.89
C ILE A 153 7.83 1.65 -2.78
N ILE A 154 8.19 1.27 -1.55
CA ILE A 154 8.27 2.19 -0.41
C ILE A 154 9.34 3.27 -0.65
N TYR A 155 10.50 2.91 -1.18
CA TYR A 155 11.53 3.88 -1.57
C TYR A 155 11.05 4.80 -2.71
N GLY A 156 10.33 4.25 -3.69
CA GLY A 156 9.71 5.05 -4.76
C GLY A 156 8.71 6.06 -4.22
N LEU A 157 7.87 5.69 -3.25
CA LEU A 157 6.96 6.61 -2.57
C LEU A 157 7.71 7.67 -1.77
N ASN A 158 8.79 7.33 -1.06
CA ASN A 158 9.60 8.34 -0.36
C ASN A 158 10.18 9.36 -1.36
N LEU A 159 10.74 8.88 -2.48
CA LEU A 159 11.31 9.74 -3.50
C LEU A 159 10.28 10.69 -4.10
N LEU A 160 9.05 10.22 -4.32
CA LEU A 160 7.95 11.03 -4.85
C LEU A 160 7.68 12.27 -3.97
N PHE A 161 7.79 12.14 -2.65
CA PHE A 161 7.62 13.25 -1.71
C PHE A 161 8.85 14.15 -1.58
N SER A 162 10.05 13.61 -1.83
CA SER A 162 11.27 14.43 -1.87
C SER A 162 11.39 15.20 -3.19
N GLN A 163 10.96 14.60 -4.30
CA GLN A 163 11.08 15.11 -5.66
C GLN A 163 9.80 14.79 -6.44
N PRO A 164 8.76 15.64 -6.32
CA PRO A 164 7.54 15.50 -7.11
C PRO A 164 7.84 15.52 -8.61
N ASN A 165 7.08 14.75 -9.38
CA ASN A 165 7.26 14.64 -10.83
C ASN A 165 6.14 15.40 -11.56
N ASP A 166 6.52 16.40 -12.36
CA ASP A 166 5.63 17.27 -13.16
C ASP A 166 5.41 16.77 -14.60
N GLU A 167 6.13 15.73 -15.05
CA GLU A 167 6.02 15.22 -16.43
C GLU A 167 4.72 14.41 -16.69
N ASP A 168 4.21 13.70 -15.68
CA ASP A 168 2.95 12.92 -15.74
C ASP A 168 2.11 13.11 -14.47
N PRO A 169 1.56 14.32 -14.24
CA PRO A 169 0.83 14.65 -13.02
C PRO A 169 -0.61 14.13 -13.09
N LEU A 170 -1.09 13.55 -11.99
CA LEU A 170 -2.52 13.29 -11.79
C LEU A 170 -3.27 14.54 -11.30
N ASN A 171 -2.57 15.45 -10.66
CA ASN A 171 -3.09 16.72 -10.18
C ASN A 171 -2.34 17.86 -10.87
N HIS A 172 -2.92 18.36 -11.96
CA HIS A 172 -2.35 19.45 -12.76
C HIS A 172 -2.27 20.80 -12.04
N GLU A 173 -3.05 21.01 -10.98
CA GLU A 173 -2.95 22.27 -10.21
C GLU A 173 -1.71 22.27 -9.30
N ALA A 174 -1.25 21.08 -8.90
CA ALA A 174 -0.11 20.91 -8.00
C ALA A 174 1.25 20.85 -8.71
N ALA A 175 1.26 20.58 -10.02
CA ALA A 175 2.45 20.55 -10.89
C ALA A 175 2.81 21.97 -11.37
#